data_AF-A0A818RX53-F1
#
_entry.id   AF-A0A818RX53-F1
#
_cell.length_a   1.000
_cell.length_b   1.000
_cell.length_c   1.000
_cell.angle_alpha   90.00
_cell.angle_beta   90.00
_cell.angle_gamma   90.00
#
_symmetry.space_group_name_H-M   'P 1'
#
loop_
_entity.id
_entity.type
_entity.pdbx_description
1 polymer ?
#
loop_
_entity_poly.entity_id
_entity_poly.type
_entity_poly.pdbx_seq_one_letter_code
_entity_poly.pdbx_strand_id
1 'polypeptide(L)'
;MDSLSSSKNTSTKSRLTNSYYFYGTHPLKVSNSIIHSNSANHISSTSDQNTTHHLSLNSTINHNRSSSNSDLSTTQSLRNFSQSYQDEDETSEIFEDAVESFDDDYNQNNSHRRSSLKQHGTSAIDLCQMFNECQEITKLFFENHLNEALKRTKAEESRSFYHGLCHSVISYLHAAMTFNQNDIETAIQALRHTSNMTKTYEPYRPWIPFSLSAKPVMTEYELHAKLVYAEALLIRALLTFIQDQSLFSFISGALKIKECHNIFLKLAKQNDPSKFSSSLSYEHFDSGVRFGNGAFNLMISNLPQRIIRYLEFAGFSGNRELGLNELKKSATSSGLRALFAALLMLGYHTFVTQVFGNADGDLETCHMLVERYLAIYPNILE
;
A
#
# COMPACT_ATOMS: atom_id res chain seq x y z
N MET A 1 -3.34 -41.71 -41.45
CA MET A 1 -2.64 -42.48 -42.50
C MET A 1 -2.01 -41.45 -43.41
N ASP A 2 -0.88 -40.89 -42.99
CA ASP A 2 0.50 -41.33 -43.34
C ASP A 2 1.02 -40.28 -44.35
N SER A 3 2.20 -39.70 -44.28
CA SER A 3 3.39 -39.98 -43.48
C SER A 3 4.36 -38.80 -43.56
N LEU A 4 5.22 -38.77 -42.53
CA LEU A 4 6.43 -37.98 -42.29
C LEU A 4 7.42 -37.74 -43.46
N SER A 5 8.26 -36.72 -43.20
CA SER A 5 9.71 -36.57 -43.46
C SER A 5 10.06 -35.34 -44.33
N SER A 6 11.14 -34.59 -44.15
CA SER A 6 12.36 -34.74 -43.36
C SER A 6 13.04 -33.38 -43.18
N SER A 7 13.77 -33.27 -42.08
CA SER A 7 14.79 -32.28 -41.71
C SER A 7 15.76 -31.88 -42.82
N LYS A 8 16.19 -30.60 -42.83
CA LYS A 8 17.60 -30.23 -43.06
C LYS A 8 17.97 -28.92 -42.39
N ASN A 9 18.91 -29.06 -41.46
CA ASN A 9 19.62 -28.06 -40.69
C ASN A 9 20.83 -27.57 -41.50
N THR A 10 21.04 -26.26 -41.67
CA THR A 10 22.35 -25.71 -42.07
C THR A 10 22.57 -24.30 -41.51
N SER A 11 23.59 -24.24 -40.66
CA SER A 11 24.24 -23.07 -40.08
C SER A 11 24.89 -22.18 -41.14
N THR A 12 24.79 -20.86 -41.01
CA THR A 12 25.77 -19.93 -41.56
C THR A 12 25.91 -18.69 -40.69
N LYS A 13 27.09 -18.58 -40.06
CA LYS A 13 27.62 -17.38 -39.38
C LYS A 13 27.72 -16.22 -40.37
N SER A 14 27.24 -15.03 -39.99
CA SER A 14 27.69 -13.77 -40.57
C SER A 14 28.17 -12.82 -39.47
N ARG A 15 29.29 -12.17 -39.76
CA ARG A 15 30.14 -11.36 -38.89
C ARG A 15 29.58 -9.94 -38.75
N LEU A 16 29.49 -9.49 -37.51
CA LEU A 16 29.89 -8.19 -36.97
C LEU A 16 30.16 -7.05 -37.97
N THR A 17 29.30 -6.04 -37.96
CA THR A 17 29.69 -4.62 -37.95
C THR A 17 28.60 -3.84 -37.22
N ASN A 18 28.92 -3.21 -36.08
CA ASN A 18 28.34 -1.91 -35.76
C ASN A 18 29.19 -1.16 -34.74
N SER A 19 29.36 0.11 -35.07
CA SER A 19 30.26 1.11 -34.52
C SER A 19 29.82 1.59 -33.13
N TYR A 20 30.69 1.50 -32.14
CA TYR A 20 30.50 2.13 -30.83
C TYR A 20 31.03 3.57 -30.85
N TYR A 21 30.14 4.53 -30.57
CA TYR A 21 30.52 5.89 -30.20
C TYR A 21 30.79 5.95 -28.68
N PHE A 22 31.96 6.51 -28.35
CA PHE A 22 32.54 6.66 -27.02
C PHE A 22 32.30 8.10 -26.51
N TYR A 23 31.73 8.25 -25.31
CA TYR A 23 31.84 9.40 -24.39
C TYR A 23 31.46 8.83 -23.02
N GLY A 24 32.16 8.97 -21.90
CA GLY A 24 33.41 9.61 -21.51
C GLY A 24 33.43 9.48 -19.98
N THR A 25 34.33 8.67 -19.42
CA THR A 25 34.46 8.45 -17.97
C THR A 25 35.45 9.44 -17.38
N HIS A 26 35.05 10.19 -16.34
CA HIS A 26 35.99 10.94 -15.50
C HIS A 26 36.28 10.15 -14.22
N PRO A 27 37.55 9.83 -13.89
CA PRO A 27 37.91 9.21 -12.63
C PRO A 27 38.11 10.26 -11.53
N LEU A 28 37.48 10.04 -10.37
CA LEU A 28 37.71 10.81 -9.14
C LEU A 28 39.07 10.44 -8.54
N LYS A 29 39.96 11.43 -8.43
CA LYS A 29 41.24 11.34 -7.71
C LYS A 29 41.01 11.29 -6.20
N VAL A 30 41.44 10.20 -5.58
CA VAL A 30 41.68 10.08 -4.14
C VAL A 30 42.90 10.95 -3.79
N SER A 31 42.73 11.90 -2.86
CA SER A 31 43.84 12.62 -2.24
C SER A 31 43.95 12.21 -0.79
N ASN A 32 45.01 11.46 -0.47
CA ASN A 32 45.48 11.21 0.88
C ASN A 32 46.29 12.41 1.36
N SER A 33 45.97 12.96 2.53
CA SER A 33 46.94 13.71 3.33
C SER A 33 46.75 13.40 4.81
N ILE A 34 47.67 12.59 5.32
CA ILE A 34 48.02 12.45 6.73
C ILE A 34 49.03 13.56 7.05
N ILE A 35 48.96 14.19 8.24
CA ILE A 35 50.10 14.48 9.15
C ILE A 35 49.60 15.22 10.43
N HIS A 36 49.81 14.53 11.56
CA HIS A 36 50.23 14.95 12.92
C HIS A 36 49.59 16.11 13.72
N SER A 37 48.96 15.69 14.84
CA SER A 37 49.23 16.02 16.25
C SER A 37 49.65 17.45 16.67
N ASN A 38 48.91 18.02 17.64
CA ASN A 38 49.48 18.39 18.94
C ASN A 38 48.44 18.61 20.05
N SER A 39 48.89 18.33 21.27
CA SER A 39 48.17 18.25 22.54
C SER A 39 47.98 19.59 23.28
N ALA A 40 46.94 19.63 24.11
CA ALA A 40 46.83 20.19 25.47
C ALA A 40 47.19 21.67 25.73
N ASN A 41 46.24 22.43 26.30
CA ASN A 41 46.33 22.90 27.69
C ASN A 41 45.07 23.61 28.23
N HIS A 42 44.91 23.43 29.55
CA HIS A 42 43.95 23.99 30.50
C HIS A 42 43.89 25.54 30.57
N ILE A 43 42.79 26.06 31.17
CA ILE A 43 42.63 27.15 32.18
C ILE A 43 41.21 27.76 32.04
N SER A 44 40.20 27.37 32.85
CA SER A 44 39.59 28.11 34.00
C SER A 44 39.42 29.63 33.79
N SER A 45 38.25 30.28 33.88
CA SER A 45 37.45 30.47 35.10
C SER A 45 36.34 31.54 34.88
N THR A 46 35.19 31.32 35.56
CA THR A 46 34.28 32.26 36.27
C THR A 46 33.72 33.58 35.68
N SER A 47 32.42 33.80 36.01
CA SER A 47 31.68 35.06 36.30
C SER A 47 31.42 36.01 35.11
N ASP A 48 30.34 36.78 34.99
CA ASP A 48 29.16 37.07 35.80
C ASP A 48 28.15 37.82 34.91
N GLN A 49 26.87 37.76 35.29
CA GLN A 49 25.83 38.79 35.24
C GLN A 49 25.42 39.52 33.94
N ASN A 50 24.09 39.53 33.74
CA ASN A 50 23.21 40.63 33.30
C ASN A 50 23.73 41.63 32.25
N THR A 51 22.95 41.85 31.18
CA THR A 51 22.14 43.08 31.01
C THR A 51 21.30 42.98 29.73
N THR A 52 20.03 43.30 29.90
CA THR A 52 18.98 43.53 28.91
C THR A 52 19.37 44.65 27.93
N HIS A 53 19.29 44.42 26.61
CA HIS A 53 19.06 45.52 25.66
C HIS A 53 18.17 45.06 24.50
N HIS A 54 16.95 45.58 24.52
CA HIS A 54 16.07 45.75 23.36
C HIS A 54 16.84 46.44 22.23
N LEU A 55 16.92 45.82 21.05
CA LEU A 55 17.12 46.52 19.79
C LEU A 55 16.36 45.77 18.69
N SER A 56 15.22 46.35 18.35
CA SER A 56 14.48 46.08 17.12
C SER A 56 15.33 46.48 15.91
N LEU A 57 15.51 45.58 14.96
CA LEU A 57 15.93 45.94 13.60
C LEU A 57 15.17 45.06 12.61
N ASN A 58 14.12 45.67 12.03
CA ASN A 58 13.56 45.25 10.78
C ASN A 58 14.63 45.42 9.69
N SER A 59 14.97 44.34 8.99
CA SER A 59 15.57 44.41 7.66
C SER A 59 14.81 43.47 6.73
N THR A 60 13.94 44.08 5.94
CA THR A 60 13.40 43.53 4.69
C THR A 60 14.52 43.51 3.65
N ILE A 61 14.68 42.40 2.89
CA ILE A 61 14.71 42.35 1.41
C ILE A 61 15.11 40.94 0.91
N ASN A 62 14.14 40.33 0.22
CA ASN A 62 14.13 39.48 -0.97
C ASN A 62 15.05 38.25 -1.19
N HIS A 63 14.33 37.12 -1.26
CA HIS A 63 14.30 36.09 -2.29
C HIS A 63 15.61 35.45 -2.79
N ASN A 64 15.72 34.14 -2.54
CA ASN A 64 15.78 33.19 -3.65
C ASN A 64 14.92 31.95 -3.36
N ARG A 65 14.16 31.56 -4.37
CA ARG A 65 13.02 30.64 -4.37
C ARG A 65 13.41 29.44 -5.23
N SER A 66 13.52 28.24 -4.68
CA SER A 66 13.49 26.98 -5.45
C SER A 66 13.44 25.73 -4.55
N SER A 67 12.25 25.43 -4.00
CA SER A 67 11.77 24.13 -3.46
C SER A 67 10.59 24.48 -2.53
N SER A 68 9.44 23.82 -2.45
CA SER A 68 8.92 22.54 -2.91
C SER A 68 7.39 22.69 -2.91
N ASN A 69 6.72 22.49 -4.06
CA ASN A 69 5.25 22.65 -4.15
C ASN A 69 4.45 21.53 -3.45
N SER A 70 5.10 20.47 -2.95
CA SER A 70 4.47 19.33 -2.27
C SER A 70 4.35 19.50 -0.75
N ASP A 71 5.22 20.30 -0.12
CA ASP A 71 5.17 20.55 1.33
C ASP A 71 4.15 21.63 1.69
N LEU A 72 3.83 22.49 0.72
CA LEU A 72 2.84 23.55 0.88
C LEU A 72 1.41 22.98 0.90
N SER A 73 1.10 21.95 0.10
CA SER A 73 -0.26 21.39 0.06
C SER A 73 -0.65 20.71 1.38
N THR A 74 0.20 19.85 1.94
CA THR A 74 -0.09 19.12 3.20
C THR A 74 -0.12 20.04 4.43
N THR A 75 0.77 21.04 4.48
CA THR A 75 0.76 22.04 5.56
C THR A 75 -0.41 23.02 5.43
N GLN A 76 -0.89 23.27 4.22
CA GLN A 76 -2.08 24.06 3.94
C GLN A 76 -3.35 23.26 4.23
N SER A 77 -3.37 21.94 4.00
CA SER A 77 -4.44 21.03 4.46
C SER A 77 -4.54 20.99 5.99
N LEU A 78 -3.42 20.89 6.70
CA LEU A 78 -3.39 20.92 8.18
C LEU A 78 -3.74 22.32 8.74
N ARG A 79 -3.41 23.40 8.03
CA ARG A 79 -3.86 24.76 8.36
C ARG A 79 -5.35 24.96 8.12
N ASN A 80 -5.88 24.48 7.00
CA ASN A 80 -7.30 24.54 6.69
C ASN A 80 -8.11 23.67 7.67
N PHE A 81 -7.58 22.50 8.03
CA PHE A 81 -8.08 21.65 9.12
C PHE A 81 -8.14 22.44 10.43
N SER A 82 -7.04 23.12 10.81
CA SER A 82 -6.98 23.96 12.02
C SER A 82 -7.92 25.19 11.97
N GLN A 83 -8.22 25.73 10.79
CA GLN A 83 -9.16 26.85 10.62
C GLN A 83 -10.63 26.41 10.67
N SER A 84 -10.96 25.17 10.30
CA SER A 84 -12.32 24.64 10.39
C SER A 84 -12.78 24.30 11.82
N TYR A 85 -11.85 24.26 12.79
CA TYR A 85 -12.14 24.02 14.21
C TYR A 85 -12.74 25.22 14.95
N GLN A 86 -13.16 26.28 14.25
CA GLN A 86 -13.73 27.47 14.89
C GLN A 86 -15.22 27.33 15.22
N ASP A 87 -15.93 26.35 14.65
CA ASP A 87 -17.33 26.03 14.95
C ASP A 87 -17.50 24.53 15.30
N GLU A 88 -17.53 24.21 16.61
CA GLU A 88 -17.61 22.83 17.12
C GLU A 88 -18.87 22.09 16.63
N ASP A 89 -20.00 22.79 16.47
CA ASP A 89 -21.28 22.21 16.06
C ASP A 89 -21.26 21.68 14.61
N GLU A 90 -20.71 22.45 13.67
CA GLU A 90 -20.60 22.05 12.25
C GLU A 90 -19.64 20.86 12.07
N THR A 91 -18.54 20.83 12.85
CA THR A 91 -17.61 19.69 12.82
C THR A 91 -18.19 18.41 13.42
N SER A 92 -19.08 18.53 14.41
CA SER A 92 -19.78 17.39 15.00
C SER A 92 -20.77 16.77 14.01
N GLU A 93 -21.54 17.61 13.31
CA GLU A 93 -22.48 17.16 12.27
C GLU A 93 -21.76 16.46 11.12
N ILE A 94 -20.66 17.04 10.60
CA ILE A 94 -19.83 16.40 9.56
C ILE A 94 -19.25 15.06 10.03
N PHE A 95 -18.86 14.96 11.30
CA PHE A 95 -18.37 13.70 11.86
C PHE A 95 -19.48 12.66 11.96
N GLU A 96 -20.66 13.03 12.45
CA GLU A 96 -21.84 12.17 12.49
C GLU A 96 -22.21 11.69 11.08
N ASP A 97 -22.29 12.58 10.10
CA ASP A 97 -22.53 12.25 8.69
C ASP A 97 -21.49 11.29 8.12
N ALA A 98 -20.20 11.49 8.45
CA ALA A 98 -19.13 10.61 7.98
C ALA A 98 -19.21 9.21 8.62
N VAL A 99 -19.62 9.13 9.88
CA VAL A 99 -19.88 7.86 10.58
C VAL A 99 -21.11 7.18 10.00
N GLU A 100 -22.20 7.91 9.77
CA GLU A 100 -23.43 7.39 9.16
C GLU A 100 -23.18 6.91 7.73
N SER A 101 -22.46 7.68 6.90
CA SER A 101 -22.08 7.26 5.55
C SER A 101 -21.19 6.03 5.54
N PHE A 102 -20.23 5.95 6.48
CA PHE A 102 -19.41 4.76 6.66
C PHE A 102 -20.25 3.54 7.09
N ASP A 103 -21.18 3.74 8.01
CA ASP A 103 -22.10 2.71 8.49
C ASP A 103 -23.11 2.31 7.40
N ASP A 104 -23.55 3.19 6.52
CA ASP A 104 -24.42 2.88 5.38
C ASP A 104 -23.67 2.09 4.30
N ASP A 105 -22.46 2.51 3.95
CA ASP A 105 -21.56 1.76 3.08
C ASP A 105 -21.25 0.36 3.67
N TYR A 106 -21.29 0.24 5.00
CA TYR A 106 -21.23 -1.03 5.72
C TYR A 106 -22.57 -1.81 5.70
N ASN A 107 -23.71 -1.17 6.01
CA ASN A 107 -25.01 -1.76 6.36
C ASN A 107 -26.05 -1.85 5.23
N GLN A 108 -25.99 -1.02 4.19
CA GLN A 108 -26.99 -0.92 3.11
C GLN A 108 -27.21 -2.25 2.34
N ASN A 109 -26.33 -3.24 2.55
CA ASN A 109 -26.40 -4.56 1.94
C ASN A 109 -26.90 -5.69 2.85
N ASN A 110 -27.20 -5.42 4.13
CA ASN A 110 -27.82 -6.43 5.02
C ASN A 110 -29.32 -6.62 4.75
N SER A 111 -30.00 -5.65 4.12
CA SER A 111 -31.43 -5.73 3.78
C SER A 111 -31.70 -6.55 2.50
N HIS A 112 -30.73 -6.62 1.58
CA HIS A 112 -30.80 -7.38 0.32
C HIS A 112 -30.43 -8.86 0.49
N ARG A 113 -30.16 -9.31 1.72
CA ARG A 113 -29.76 -10.68 2.09
C ARG A 113 -30.78 -11.77 1.73
N ARG A 114 -31.97 -11.41 1.23
CA ARG A 114 -33.10 -12.31 1.01
C ARG A 114 -33.39 -12.71 -0.44
N SER A 115 -32.83 -12.07 -1.48
CA SER A 115 -33.31 -12.28 -2.86
C SER A 115 -32.33 -12.87 -3.88
N SER A 116 -31.03 -12.98 -3.61
CA SER A 116 -30.04 -13.41 -4.64
C SER A 116 -29.28 -14.71 -4.36
N LEU A 117 -29.70 -15.52 -3.37
CA LEU A 117 -29.31 -16.93 -3.29
C LEU A 117 -30.14 -17.77 -4.25
N LYS A 118 -29.99 -17.51 -5.56
CA LYS A 118 -30.30 -18.44 -6.66
C LYS A 118 -29.87 -17.81 -7.98
N GLN A 119 -29.12 -18.61 -8.75
CA GLN A 119 -28.69 -18.41 -10.13
C GLN A 119 -27.39 -17.64 -10.32
N HIS A 120 -26.27 -18.37 -10.36
CA HIS A 120 -25.49 -18.53 -11.60
C HIS A 120 -24.83 -19.92 -11.58
N GLY A 121 -25.21 -20.76 -12.54
CA GLY A 121 -24.73 -22.14 -12.73
C GLY A 121 -23.37 -22.18 -13.42
N THR A 122 -22.38 -21.47 -12.88
CA THR A 122 -20.97 -21.61 -13.24
C THR A 122 -20.31 -22.50 -12.19
N SER A 123 -19.62 -23.57 -12.61
CA SER A 123 -18.78 -24.38 -11.73
C SER A 123 -17.99 -23.46 -10.80
N ALA A 124 -18.18 -23.60 -9.48
CA ALA A 124 -17.49 -22.75 -8.52
C ALA A 124 -15.99 -22.85 -8.77
N ILE A 125 -15.37 -21.75 -9.15
CA ILE A 125 -13.93 -21.68 -9.43
C ILE A 125 -13.20 -21.87 -8.10
N ASP A 126 -12.14 -22.69 -8.08
CA ASP A 126 -11.37 -22.90 -6.85
C ASP A 126 -10.35 -21.77 -6.62
N LEU A 127 -9.87 -21.63 -5.38
CA LEU A 127 -8.89 -20.59 -5.00
C LEU A 127 -7.60 -20.67 -5.83
N CYS A 128 -7.09 -21.89 -6.09
CA CYS A 128 -5.87 -22.11 -6.85
C CYS A 128 -5.98 -21.53 -8.26
N GLN A 129 -7.10 -21.78 -8.93
CA GLN A 129 -7.39 -21.24 -10.25
C GLN A 129 -7.49 -19.70 -10.19
N MET A 130 -8.16 -19.13 -9.17
CA MET A 130 -8.21 -17.67 -9.01
C MET A 130 -6.81 -17.06 -8.88
N PHE A 131 -5.91 -17.67 -8.10
CA PHE A 131 -4.56 -17.17 -7.90
C PHE A 131 -3.74 -17.17 -9.19
N ASN A 132 -3.76 -18.30 -9.92
CA ASN A 132 -3.03 -18.45 -11.16
C ASN A 132 -3.50 -17.44 -12.22
N GLU A 133 -4.82 -17.32 -12.40
CA GLU A 133 -5.41 -16.36 -13.36
C GLU A 133 -5.04 -14.91 -12.98
N CYS A 134 -5.14 -14.54 -11.70
CA CYS A 134 -4.71 -13.21 -11.22
C CYS A 134 -3.20 -12.98 -11.39
N GLN A 135 -2.36 -14.01 -11.24
CA GLN A 135 -0.91 -13.90 -11.40
C GLN A 135 -0.53 -13.65 -12.86
N GLU A 136 -1.18 -14.31 -13.81
CA GLU A 136 -0.99 -14.05 -15.25
C GLU A 136 -1.37 -12.61 -15.62
N ILE A 137 -2.51 -12.13 -15.12
CA ILE A 137 -2.96 -10.76 -15.35
C ILE A 137 -1.99 -9.75 -14.74
N THR A 138 -1.55 -10.01 -13.51
CA THR A 138 -0.59 -9.15 -12.81
C THR A 138 0.73 -9.09 -13.57
N LYS A 139 1.16 -10.21 -14.14
CA LYS A 139 2.33 -10.26 -15.01
C LYS A 139 2.18 -9.38 -16.24
N LEU A 140 1.03 -9.40 -16.93
CA LEU A 140 0.77 -8.49 -18.06
C LEU A 140 0.94 -7.02 -17.65
N PHE A 141 0.40 -6.63 -16.50
CA PHE A 141 0.55 -5.25 -15.99
C PHE A 141 2.03 -4.88 -15.79
N PHE A 142 2.80 -5.73 -15.12
CA PHE A 142 4.22 -5.46 -14.82
C PHE A 142 5.15 -5.67 -16.01
N GLU A 143 4.71 -6.28 -17.10
CA GLU A 143 5.43 -6.36 -18.37
C GLU A 143 4.97 -5.26 -19.35
N ASN A 144 4.43 -4.14 -18.84
CA ASN A 144 3.98 -2.98 -19.60
C ASN A 144 2.83 -3.23 -20.60
N HIS A 145 2.06 -4.29 -20.41
CA HIS A 145 0.85 -4.58 -21.18
C HIS A 145 -0.43 -4.08 -20.46
N LEU A 146 -0.41 -2.83 -19.98
CA LEU A 146 -1.48 -2.23 -19.16
C LEU A 146 -2.87 -2.32 -19.81
N ASN A 147 -2.99 -1.96 -21.08
CA ASN A 147 -4.28 -1.98 -21.79
C ASN A 147 -4.85 -3.40 -21.91
N GLU A 148 -3.99 -4.40 -22.11
CA GLU A 148 -4.40 -5.80 -22.15
C GLU A 148 -4.83 -6.29 -20.77
N ALA A 149 -4.06 -5.93 -19.72
CA ALA A 149 -4.38 -6.26 -18.34
C ALA A 149 -5.73 -5.65 -17.91
N LEU A 150 -6.00 -4.38 -18.24
CA LEU A 150 -7.28 -3.71 -17.97
C LEU A 150 -8.44 -4.39 -18.72
N LYS A 151 -8.25 -4.73 -20.00
CA LYS A 151 -9.27 -5.44 -20.78
C LYS A 151 -9.58 -6.82 -20.19
N ARG A 152 -8.56 -7.58 -19.82
CA ARG A 152 -8.71 -8.93 -19.26
C ARG A 152 -9.34 -8.90 -17.88
N THR A 153 -8.84 -8.06 -16.97
CA THR A 153 -9.45 -7.91 -15.63
C THR A 153 -10.89 -7.47 -15.69
N LYS A 154 -11.25 -6.54 -16.59
CA LYS A 154 -12.63 -6.07 -16.69
C LYS A 154 -13.60 -7.17 -17.10
N ALA A 155 -13.19 -8.05 -18.02
CA ALA A 155 -14.00 -9.19 -18.45
C ALA A 155 -14.21 -10.23 -17.34
N GLU A 156 -13.29 -10.30 -16.37
CA GLU A 156 -13.25 -11.32 -15.32
C GLU A 156 -13.66 -10.80 -13.93
N GLU A 157 -13.93 -9.49 -13.77
CA GLU A 157 -14.09 -8.83 -12.47
C GLU A 157 -15.14 -9.48 -11.55
N SER A 158 -16.22 -10.02 -12.12
CA SER A 158 -17.32 -10.66 -11.37
C SER A 158 -17.17 -12.17 -11.23
N ARG A 159 -16.10 -12.80 -11.75
CA ARG A 159 -15.89 -14.27 -11.65
C ARG A 159 -15.56 -14.71 -10.23
N SER A 160 -14.81 -13.91 -9.48
CA SER A 160 -14.55 -14.14 -8.06
C SER A 160 -14.07 -12.87 -7.36
N PHE A 161 -14.05 -12.88 -6.02
CA PHE A 161 -13.56 -11.75 -5.25
C PHE A 161 -12.07 -11.44 -5.49
N TYR A 162 -11.25 -12.44 -5.87
CA TYR A 162 -9.86 -12.21 -6.26
C TYR A 162 -9.73 -11.52 -7.62
N HIS A 163 -10.56 -11.88 -8.60
CA HIS A 163 -10.60 -11.20 -9.90
C HIS A 163 -11.10 -9.76 -9.75
N GLY A 164 -12.14 -9.54 -8.94
CA GLY A 164 -12.63 -8.20 -8.62
C GLY A 164 -11.53 -7.35 -7.98
N LEU A 165 -10.77 -7.91 -7.03
CA LEU A 165 -9.63 -7.20 -6.44
C LEU A 165 -8.53 -6.92 -7.46
N CYS A 166 -8.18 -7.88 -8.31
CA CYS A 166 -7.17 -7.70 -9.35
C CYS A 166 -7.57 -6.55 -10.29
N HIS A 167 -8.82 -6.51 -10.75
CA HIS A 167 -9.36 -5.40 -11.51
C HIS A 167 -9.29 -4.07 -10.75
N SER A 168 -9.65 -4.09 -9.47
CA SER A 168 -9.64 -2.91 -8.62
C SER A 168 -8.24 -2.34 -8.42
N VAL A 169 -7.24 -3.19 -8.18
CA VAL A 169 -5.84 -2.79 -7.99
C VAL A 169 -5.27 -2.21 -9.28
N ILE A 170 -5.49 -2.88 -10.43
CA ILE A 170 -4.99 -2.37 -11.71
C ILE A 170 -5.68 -1.06 -12.08
N SER A 171 -6.99 -0.94 -11.87
CA SER A 171 -7.74 0.31 -12.09
C SER A 171 -7.27 1.44 -11.17
N TYR A 172 -6.97 1.12 -9.90
CA TYR A 172 -6.39 2.08 -8.95
C TYR A 172 -5.01 2.56 -9.41
N LEU A 173 -4.12 1.65 -9.82
CA LEU A 173 -2.80 2.02 -10.32
C LEU A 173 -2.91 2.88 -11.58
N HIS A 174 -3.82 2.54 -12.50
CA HIS A 174 -4.12 3.35 -13.68
C HIS A 174 -4.58 4.77 -13.28
N ALA A 175 -5.56 4.88 -12.38
CA ALA A 175 -6.04 6.16 -11.87
C ALA A 175 -4.94 6.98 -11.17
N ALA A 176 -4.07 6.32 -10.40
CA ALA A 176 -2.94 6.97 -9.74
C ALA A 176 -1.86 7.43 -10.72
N MET A 177 -1.73 6.79 -11.88
CA MET A 177 -0.80 7.21 -12.94
C MET A 177 -1.37 8.36 -13.78
N THR A 178 -2.67 8.34 -14.10
CA THR A 178 -3.31 9.35 -14.96
C THR A 178 -3.81 10.59 -14.21
N PHE A 179 -4.13 10.44 -12.91
CA PHE A 179 -4.82 11.45 -12.11
C PHE A 179 -6.09 12.01 -12.76
N ASN A 180 -6.74 11.21 -13.62
CA ASN A 180 -7.96 11.58 -14.30
C ASN A 180 -9.17 11.22 -13.43
N GLN A 181 -10.09 12.17 -13.26
CA GLN A 181 -11.30 11.98 -12.45
C GLN A 181 -12.13 10.78 -12.91
N ASN A 182 -12.26 10.55 -14.22
CA ASN A 182 -13.01 9.41 -14.76
C ASN A 182 -12.35 8.06 -14.39
N ASP A 183 -11.03 8.01 -14.37
CA ASP A 183 -10.28 6.82 -13.99
C ASP A 183 -10.37 6.57 -12.48
N ILE A 184 -10.32 7.63 -11.67
CA ILE A 184 -10.54 7.58 -10.21
C ILE A 184 -11.93 7.03 -9.90
N GLU A 185 -12.98 7.55 -10.55
CA GLU A 185 -14.35 7.09 -10.37
C GLU A 185 -14.50 5.62 -10.78
N THR A 186 -13.88 5.20 -11.87
CA THR A 186 -13.85 3.80 -12.32
C THR A 186 -13.21 2.89 -11.27
N ALA A 187 -12.06 3.30 -10.70
CA ALA A 187 -11.39 2.56 -9.65
C ALA A 187 -12.25 2.46 -8.37
N ILE A 188 -12.91 3.54 -7.95
CA ILE A 188 -13.83 3.55 -6.79
C ILE A 188 -15.00 2.58 -7.03
N GLN A 189 -15.58 2.58 -8.23
CA GLN A 189 -16.68 1.67 -8.57
C GLN A 189 -16.23 0.19 -8.54
N ALA A 190 -15.05 -0.12 -9.09
CA ALA A 190 -14.48 -1.48 -9.05
C ALA A 190 -14.24 -1.93 -7.59
N LEU A 191 -13.73 -1.06 -6.73
CA LEU A 191 -13.50 -1.34 -5.31
C LEU A 191 -14.81 -1.57 -4.55
N ARG A 192 -15.86 -0.77 -4.84
CA ARG A 192 -17.20 -0.98 -4.27
C ARG A 192 -17.79 -2.32 -4.70
N HIS A 193 -17.68 -2.66 -5.98
CA HIS A 193 -18.12 -3.95 -6.51
C HIS A 193 -17.42 -5.11 -5.76
N THR A 194 -16.10 -5.06 -5.66
CA THR A 194 -15.29 -6.06 -4.96
C THR A 194 -15.67 -6.20 -3.49
N SER A 195 -15.79 -5.09 -2.76
CA SER A 195 -16.23 -5.11 -1.36
C SER A 195 -17.61 -5.77 -1.21
N ASN A 196 -18.55 -5.44 -2.09
CA ASN A 196 -19.90 -6.03 -2.04
C ASN A 196 -19.89 -7.54 -2.32
N MET A 197 -19.06 -7.99 -3.26
CA MET A 197 -18.88 -9.42 -3.51
C MET A 197 -18.33 -10.15 -2.28
N THR A 198 -17.30 -9.62 -1.62
CA THR A 198 -16.71 -10.25 -0.42
C THR A 198 -17.69 -10.36 0.75
N LYS A 199 -18.61 -9.40 0.91
CA LYS A 199 -19.64 -9.43 1.97
C LYS A 199 -20.62 -10.60 1.85
N THR A 200 -20.80 -11.14 0.64
CA THR A 200 -21.65 -12.35 0.44
C THR A 200 -21.08 -13.60 1.12
N TYR A 201 -19.80 -13.56 1.50
CA TYR A 201 -19.10 -14.62 2.21
C TYR A 201 -18.98 -14.36 3.71
N GLU A 202 -19.65 -13.35 4.29
CA GLU A 202 -19.60 -13.17 5.74
C GLU A 202 -20.43 -14.26 6.47
N PRO A 203 -19.88 -14.88 7.54
CA PRO A 203 -20.57 -15.95 8.24
C PRO A 203 -21.88 -15.45 8.84
N TYR A 204 -22.95 -16.19 8.61
CA TYR A 204 -24.26 -15.92 9.22
C TYR A 204 -24.14 -15.94 10.75
N ARG A 205 -24.30 -14.77 11.39
CA ARG A 205 -24.43 -14.66 12.85
C ARG A 205 -25.91 -14.55 13.21
N PRO A 206 -26.56 -15.64 13.67
CA PRO A 206 -27.85 -15.50 14.32
C PRO A 206 -27.68 -14.67 15.59
N TRP A 207 -28.68 -13.86 15.93
CA TRP A 207 -28.69 -13.11 17.18
C TRP A 207 -28.80 -14.10 18.35
N ILE A 208 -27.65 -14.44 18.93
CA ILE A 208 -27.52 -15.28 20.13
C ILE A 208 -26.85 -14.41 21.20
N PRO A 209 -27.36 -14.36 22.44
CA PRO A 209 -26.75 -13.59 23.51
C PRO A 209 -25.29 -13.99 23.72
N PHE A 210 -24.44 -12.97 23.91
CA PHE A 210 -22.97 -13.00 23.90
C PHE A 210 -22.33 -14.02 24.86
N SER A 211 -23.10 -14.54 25.82
CA SER A 211 -22.67 -15.50 26.85
C SER A 211 -22.57 -16.95 26.35
N LEU A 212 -23.32 -17.34 25.29
CA LEU A 212 -23.48 -18.76 24.92
C LEU A 212 -22.95 -19.14 23.52
N SER A 213 -22.44 -18.19 22.74
CA SER A 213 -21.99 -18.46 21.37
C SER A 213 -20.48 -18.66 21.31
N ALA A 214 -20.05 -19.90 21.03
CA ALA A 214 -18.69 -20.14 20.55
C ALA A 214 -18.51 -19.33 19.25
N LYS A 215 -17.47 -18.51 19.16
CA LYS A 215 -17.20 -17.74 17.94
C LYS A 215 -17.05 -18.73 16.79
N PRO A 216 -17.87 -18.64 15.72
CA PRO A 216 -17.76 -19.57 14.60
C PRO A 216 -16.37 -19.45 13.99
N VAL A 217 -15.71 -20.60 13.80
CA VAL A 217 -14.42 -20.69 13.11
C VAL A 217 -14.67 -20.34 11.65
N MET A 218 -13.99 -19.32 11.14
CA MET A 218 -14.11 -18.91 9.75
C MET A 218 -13.50 -19.96 8.83
N THR A 219 -14.15 -20.22 7.70
CA THR A 219 -13.59 -21.09 6.65
C THR A 219 -12.44 -20.39 5.91
N GLU A 220 -11.64 -21.16 5.18
CA GLU A 220 -10.57 -20.65 4.30
C GLU A 220 -11.10 -19.57 3.33
N TYR A 221 -12.22 -19.83 2.65
CA TYR A 221 -12.83 -18.87 1.73
C TYR A 221 -13.27 -17.58 2.42
N GLU A 222 -13.84 -17.68 3.63
CA GLU A 222 -14.26 -16.52 4.41
C GLU A 222 -13.04 -15.69 4.86
N LEU A 223 -11.93 -16.34 5.22
CA LEU A 223 -10.68 -15.67 5.57
C LEU A 223 -10.13 -14.90 4.37
N HIS A 224 -10.06 -15.53 3.19
CA HIS A 224 -9.62 -14.89 1.96
C HIS A 224 -10.55 -13.74 1.53
N ALA A 225 -11.87 -13.93 1.57
CA ALA A 225 -12.83 -12.88 1.25
C ALA A 225 -12.67 -11.67 2.19
N LYS A 226 -12.45 -11.92 3.49
CA LYS A 226 -12.23 -10.86 4.47
C LYS A 226 -10.90 -10.13 4.29
N LEU A 227 -9.84 -10.83 3.88
CA LEU A 227 -8.57 -10.22 3.49
C LEU A 227 -8.76 -9.29 2.29
N VAL A 228 -9.43 -9.78 1.24
CA VAL A 228 -9.73 -8.98 0.03
C VAL A 228 -10.61 -7.77 0.37
N TYR A 229 -11.59 -7.93 1.25
CA TYR A 229 -12.41 -6.82 1.74
C TYR A 229 -11.56 -5.72 2.38
N ALA A 230 -10.64 -6.10 3.27
CA ALA A 230 -9.77 -5.16 3.97
C ALA A 230 -8.89 -4.36 2.99
N GLU A 231 -8.35 -5.01 1.96
CA GLU A 231 -7.53 -4.37 0.94
C GLU A 231 -8.34 -3.43 0.05
N ALA A 232 -9.50 -3.87 -0.43
CA ALA A 232 -10.40 -3.02 -1.21
C ALA A 232 -10.85 -1.80 -0.39
N LEU A 233 -11.15 -1.98 0.90
CA LEU A 233 -11.48 -0.89 1.82
C LEU A 233 -10.32 0.09 2.00
N LEU A 234 -9.09 -0.42 2.13
CA LEU A 234 -7.90 0.42 2.26
C LEU A 234 -7.66 1.28 1.02
N ILE A 235 -7.69 0.67 -0.17
CA ILE A 235 -7.47 1.40 -1.43
C ILE A 235 -8.57 2.44 -1.63
N ARG A 236 -9.83 2.13 -1.29
CA ARG A 236 -10.92 3.11 -1.29
C ARG A 236 -10.66 4.28 -0.36
N ALA A 237 -10.22 4.00 0.87
CA ALA A 237 -9.89 5.05 1.82
C ALA A 237 -8.78 5.97 1.29
N LEU A 238 -7.76 5.40 0.65
CA LEU A 238 -6.68 6.17 0.01
C LEU A 238 -7.21 7.06 -1.13
N LEU A 239 -8.08 6.53 -1.99
CA LEU A 239 -8.70 7.30 -3.07
C LEU A 239 -9.64 8.41 -2.57
N THR A 240 -10.30 8.24 -1.42
CA THR A 240 -11.15 9.28 -0.83
C THR A 240 -10.37 10.56 -0.55
N PHE A 241 -9.09 10.49 -0.16
CA PHE A 241 -8.25 11.68 0.02
C PHE A 241 -7.85 12.37 -1.29
N ILE A 242 -7.97 11.67 -2.43
CA ILE A 242 -7.66 12.21 -3.76
C ILE A 242 -8.90 12.83 -4.40
N GLN A 243 -10.08 12.28 -4.12
CA GLN A 243 -11.34 12.68 -4.75
C GLN A 243 -11.74 14.13 -4.45
N ASP A 244 -11.68 14.53 -3.19
CA ASP A 244 -11.93 15.90 -2.75
C ASP A 244 -11.24 16.19 -1.40
N GLN A 245 -10.85 17.45 -1.18
CA GLN A 245 -10.14 17.87 0.03
C GLN A 245 -11.09 18.28 1.17
N SER A 246 -12.29 17.69 1.21
CA SER A 246 -13.30 18.01 2.23
C SER A 246 -12.99 17.33 3.57
N LEU A 247 -13.43 17.94 4.67
CA LEU A 247 -13.31 17.37 6.02
C LEU A 247 -14.07 16.05 6.13
N PHE A 248 -15.23 15.96 5.50
CA PHE A 248 -16.03 14.73 5.40
C PHE A 248 -15.21 13.58 4.80
N SER A 249 -14.53 13.82 3.67
CA SER A 249 -13.67 12.82 3.02
C SER A 249 -12.47 12.45 3.86
N PHE A 250 -11.90 13.39 4.60
CA PHE A 250 -10.81 13.12 5.54
C PHE A 250 -11.26 12.20 6.68
N ILE A 251 -12.38 12.52 7.35
CA ILE A 251 -12.93 11.72 8.46
C ILE A 251 -13.33 10.34 7.95
N SER A 252 -14.07 10.30 6.84
CA SER A 252 -14.50 9.06 6.17
C SER A 252 -13.31 8.17 5.81
N GLY A 253 -12.23 8.74 5.26
CA GLY A 253 -11.01 8.01 4.96
C GLY A 253 -10.34 7.45 6.22
N ALA A 254 -10.24 8.26 7.28
CA ALA A 254 -9.65 7.83 8.55
C ALA A 254 -10.42 6.69 9.23
N LEU A 255 -11.76 6.74 9.25
CA LEU A 255 -12.61 5.66 9.78
C LEU A 255 -12.41 4.35 9.00
N LYS A 256 -12.35 4.42 7.67
CA LYS A 256 -12.08 3.26 6.81
C LYS A 256 -10.69 2.66 7.06
N ILE A 257 -9.66 3.50 7.22
CA ILE A 257 -8.30 3.08 7.58
C ILE A 257 -8.30 2.36 8.95
N LYS A 258 -9.03 2.88 9.94
CA LYS A 258 -9.15 2.25 11.26
C LYS A 258 -9.77 0.87 11.19
N GLU A 259 -10.89 0.73 10.46
CA GLU A 259 -11.54 -0.58 10.33
C GLU A 259 -10.66 -1.56 9.57
N CYS A 260 -10.00 -1.13 8.51
CA CYS A 260 -9.03 -1.93 7.78
C CYS A 260 -7.92 -2.47 8.71
N HIS A 261 -7.30 -1.61 9.52
CA HIS A 261 -6.29 -2.01 10.50
C HIS A 261 -6.82 -3.07 11.49
N ASN A 262 -8.03 -2.87 12.02
CA ASN A 262 -8.67 -3.82 12.92
C ASN A 262 -8.93 -5.18 12.27
N ILE A 263 -9.29 -5.20 10.98
CA ILE A 263 -9.48 -6.44 10.23
C ILE A 263 -8.14 -7.17 10.08
N PHE A 264 -7.07 -6.49 9.68
CA PHE A 264 -5.74 -7.10 9.56
C PHE A 264 -5.24 -7.67 10.89
N LEU A 265 -5.43 -6.96 12.01
CA LEU A 265 -5.09 -7.48 13.34
C LEU A 265 -5.90 -8.74 13.71
N LYS A 266 -7.18 -8.81 13.32
CA LYS A 266 -8.02 -10.01 13.53
C LYS A 266 -7.54 -11.18 12.65
N LEU A 267 -7.22 -10.92 11.39
CA LEU A 267 -6.71 -11.94 10.46
C LEU A 267 -5.35 -12.48 10.92
N ALA A 268 -4.46 -11.62 11.41
CA ALA A 268 -3.17 -12.01 11.99
C ALA A 268 -3.34 -13.04 13.13
N LYS A 269 -4.31 -12.80 14.02
CA LYS A 269 -4.61 -13.71 15.14
C LYS A 269 -5.25 -15.02 14.69
N GLN A 270 -5.87 -15.05 13.51
CA GLN A 270 -6.54 -16.22 12.96
C GLN A 270 -5.69 -16.97 11.91
N ASN A 271 -4.49 -16.46 11.62
CA ASN A 271 -3.56 -16.98 10.64
C ASN A 271 -2.95 -18.30 11.11
N ASP A 272 -3.63 -19.39 10.79
CA ASP A 272 -3.29 -20.74 11.22
C ASP A 272 -3.26 -21.64 9.98
N PRO A 273 -2.09 -22.22 9.62
CA PRO A 273 -1.96 -23.09 8.45
C PRO A 273 -2.95 -24.25 8.41
N SER A 274 -3.42 -24.73 9.57
CA SER A 274 -4.35 -25.87 9.65
C SER A 274 -5.76 -25.57 9.09
N LYS A 275 -6.08 -24.29 8.87
CA LYS A 275 -7.36 -23.86 8.30
C LYS A 275 -7.40 -23.86 6.78
N PHE A 276 -6.27 -24.13 6.12
CA PHE A 276 -6.12 -24.01 4.68
C PHE A 276 -6.01 -25.38 4.03
N SER A 277 -6.71 -25.55 2.91
CA SER A 277 -6.75 -26.80 2.16
C SER A 277 -5.45 -27.09 1.40
N SER A 278 -4.65 -26.05 1.12
CA SER A 278 -3.38 -26.17 0.41
C SER A 278 -2.34 -25.18 0.91
N SER A 279 -1.06 -25.55 0.76
CA SER A 279 0.06 -24.66 1.04
C SER A 279 0.02 -23.39 0.19
N LEU A 280 -0.43 -23.51 -1.07
CA LEU A 280 -0.57 -22.37 -1.98
C LEU A 280 -1.56 -21.34 -1.42
N SER A 281 -2.75 -21.80 -1.03
CA SER A 281 -3.78 -20.91 -0.48
C SER A 281 -3.34 -20.26 0.83
N TYR A 282 -2.71 -21.03 1.72
CA TYR A 282 -2.11 -20.47 2.94
C TYR A 282 -1.05 -19.41 2.62
N GLU A 283 -0.16 -19.64 1.66
CA GLU A 283 0.89 -18.69 1.29
C GLU A 283 0.30 -17.37 0.74
N HIS A 284 -0.75 -17.44 -0.09
CA HIS A 284 -1.47 -16.25 -0.56
C HIS A 284 -2.15 -15.48 0.58
N PHE A 285 -2.71 -16.19 1.56
CA PHE A 285 -3.33 -15.57 2.73
C PHE A 285 -2.28 -14.94 3.66
N ASP A 286 -1.29 -15.72 4.09
CA ASP A 286 -0.22 -15.31 4.99
C ASP A 286 0.52 -14.10 4.40
N SER A 287 0.95 -14.15 3.14
CA SER A 287 1.62 -13.03 2.48
C SER A 287 0.78 -11.75 2.48
N GLY A 288 -0.53 -11.83 2.25
CA GLY A 288 -1.43 -10.67 2.29
C GLY A 288 -1.64 -10.11 3.69
N VAL A 289 -1.81 -10.98 4.69
CA VAL A 289 -1.92 -10.57 6.10
C VAL A 289 -0.63 -9.91 6.58
N ARG A 290 0.53 -10.46 6.23
CA ARG A 290 1.84 -9.86 6.53
C ARG A 290 2.04 -8.53 5.83
N PHE A 291 1.64 -8.43 4.56
CA PHE A 291 1.70 -7.18 3.81
C PHE A 291 0.91 -6.07 4.51
N GLY A 292 -0.36 -6.33 4.83
CA GLY A 292 -1.21 -5.34 5.50
C GLY A 292 -0.69 -4.96 6.88
N ASN A 293 -0.40 -5.93 7.74
CA ASN A 293 0.15 -5.66 9.08
C ASN A 293 1.48 -4.91 9.02
N GLY A 294 2.34 -5.29 8.08
CA GLY A 294 3.63 -4.66 7.83
C GLY A 294 3.46 -3.20 7.41
N ALA A 295 2.57 -2.94 6.46
CA ALA A 295 2.25 -1.60 5.97
C ALA A 295 1.68 -0.71 7.08
N PHE A 296 0.73 -1.20 7.88
CA PHE A 296 0.17 -0.42 9.00
C PHE A 296 1.20 -0.10 10.08
N ASN A 297 1.98 -1.10 10.50
CA ASN A 297 3.02 -0.89 11.50
C ASN A 297 4.06 0.13 11.03
N LEU A 298 4.48 0.03 9.77
CA LEU A 298 5.42 0.95 9.17
C LEU A 298 4.82 2.36 9.07
N MET A 299 3.62 2.50 8.51
CA MET A 299 2.92 3.77 8.37
C MET A 299 2.76 4.49 9.72
N ILE A 300 2.22 3.80 10.74
CA ILE A 300 1.99 4.38 12.06
C ILE A 300 3.31 4.79 12.72
N SER A 301 4.37 3.98 12.57
CA SER A 301 5.70 4.28 13.14
C SER A 301 6.40 5.50 12.53
N ASN A 302 5.94 5.96 11.36
CA ASN A 302 6.48 7.15 10.68
C ASN A 302 5.67 8.42 11.00
N LEU A 303 4.56 8.31 11.73
CA LEU A 303 3.81 9.49 12.14
C LEU A 303 4.59 10.29 13.20
N PRO A 304 4.50 11.63 13.21
CA PRO A 304 5.07 12.45 14.27
C PRO A 304 4.58 12.02 15.66
N GLN A 305 5.45 12.06 16.67
CA GLN A 305 5.15 11.64 18.06
C GLN A 305 3.94 12.32 18.70
N ARG A 306 3.57 13.51 18.21
CA ARG A 306 2.34 14.20 18.65
C ARG A 306 1.09 13.45 18.18
N ILE A 307 1.07 12.96 16.94
CA ILE A 307 -0.05 12.25 16.34
C ILE A 307 -0.15 10.83 16.92
N ILE A 308 0.99 10.15 17.12
CA ILE A 308 1.04 8.80 17.71
C ILE A 308 0.33 8.78 19.07
N ARG A 309 0.59 9.74 19.96
CA ARG A 309 -0.05 9.79 21.29
C ARG A 309 -1.58 9.84 21.23
N TYR A 310 -2.16 10.54 20.26
CA TYR A 310 -3.61 10.57 20.06
C TYR A 310 -4.14 9.26 19.46
N LEU A 311 -3.37 8.67 18.55
CA LEU A 311 -3.73 7.40 17.90
C LEU A 311 -3.62 6.19 18.85
N GLU A 312 -2.66 6.19 19.79
CA GLU A 312 -2.51 5.16 20.82
C GLU A 312 -3.74 5.09 21.72
N PHE A 313 -4.30 6.25 22.11
CA PHE A 313 -5.56 6.31 22.84
C PHE A 313 -6.72 5.70 22.04
N ALA A 314 -6.71 5.84 20.71
CA ALA A 314 -7.68 5.24 19.80
C ALA A 314 -7.38 3.75 19.46
N GLY A 315 -6.32 3.16 20.04
CA GLY A 315 -5.94 1.76 19.89
C GLY A 315 -4.95 1.46 18.76
N PHE A 316 -4.34 2.47 18.15
CA PHE A 316 -3.30 2.28 17.13
C PHE A 316 -1.92 2.27 17.77
N SER A 317 -1.10 1.29 17.39
CA SER A 317 0.34 1.31 17.69
C SER A 317 1.08 0.82 16.45
N GLY A 318 2.28 1.33 16.25
CA GLY A 318 3.12 0.96 15.11
C GLY A 318 4.53 0.65 15.57
N ASN A 319 5.02 -0.54 15.22
CA ASN A 319 6.39 -0.93 15.44
C ASN A 319 7.11 -1.03 14.09
N ARG A 320 8.07 -0.13 13.84
CA ARG A 320 8.81 -0.06 12.57
C ARG A 320 9.52 -1.37 12.23
N GLU A 321 10.24 -1.94 13.19
CA GLU A 321 11.03 -3.17 12.99
C GLU A 321 10.13 -4.35 12.68
N LEU A 322 9.04 -4.50 13.44
CA LEU A 322 8.00 -5.48 13.14
C LEU A 322 7.41 -5.26 11.75
N GLY A 323 7.12 -4.01 11.40
CA GLY A 323 6.58 -3.63 10.10
C GLY A 323 7.48 -4.07 8.95
N LEU A 324 8.76 -3.73 9.03
CA LEU A 324 9.77 -4.12 8.03
C LEU A 324 9.97 -5.63 7.96
N ASN A 325 9.98 -6.33 9.10
CA ASN A 325 10.12 -7.79 9.13
C ASN A 325 8.93 -8.49 8.44
N GLU A 326 7.70 -8.04 8.72
CA GLU A 326 6.50 -8.60 8.08
C GLU A 326 6.44 -8.29 6.58
N LEU A 327 6.81 -7.06 6.17
CA LEU A 327 6.92 -6.71 4.75
C LEU A 327 8.00 -7.53 4.05
N LYS A 328 9.16 -7.76 4.68
CA LYS A 328 10.23 -8.60 4.10
C LYS A 328 9.75 -10.03 3.88
N LYS A 329 9.10 -10.65 4.86
CA LYS A 329 8.51 -12.00 4.72
C LYS A 329 7.49 -12.06 3.59
N SER A 330 6.61 -11.06 3.49
CA SER A 330 5.64 -10.98 2.39
C SER A 330 6.34 -10.82 1.03
N ALA A 331 7.33 -9.92 0.95
CA ALA A 331 8.06 -9.61 -0.28
C ALA A 331 8.88 -10.78 -0.84
N THR A 332 9.33 -11.69 0.03
CA THR A 332 10.06 -12.90 -0.37
C THR A 332 9.18 -14.12 -0.64
N SER A 333 7.87 -14.03 -0.36
CA SER A 333 6.91 -15.10 -0.64
C SER A 333 6.62 -15.23 -2.14
N SER A 334 5.79 -16.22 -2.50
CA SER A 334 5.24 -16.43 -3.85
C SER A 334 3.83 -15.86 -3.98
N GLY A 335 3.33 -15.16 -2.96
CA GLY A 335 1.96 -14.63 -2.96
C GLY A 335 1.78 -13.42 -3.87
N LEU A 336 0.56 -13.20 -4.34
CA LEU A 336 0.16 -12.06 -5.19
C LEU A 336 0.54 -10.67 -4.59
N ARG A 337 0.68 -10.55 -3.27
CA ARG A 337 1.06 -9.28 -2.60
C ARG A 337 2.56 -9.05 -2.52
N ALA A 338 3.38 -10.04 -2.85
CA ALA A 338 4.81 -10.01 -2.60
C ALA A 338 5.50 -8.83 -3.31
N LEU A 339 5.17 -8.57 -4.58
CA LEU A 339 5.73 -7.43 -5.31
C LEU A 339 5.31 -6.09 -4.70
N PHE A 340 4.04 -5.93 -4.29
CA PHE A 340 3.58 -4.72 -3.63
C PHE A 340 4.28 -4.47 -2.29
N ALA A 341 4.55 -5.54 -1.52
CA ALA A 341 5.35 -5.45 -0.31
C ALA A 341 6.78 -5.01 -0.61
N ALA A 342 7.39 -5.52 -1.68
CA ALA A 342 8.72 -5.13 -2.12
C ALA A 342 8.77 -3.66 -2.56
N LEU A 343 7.80 -3.20 -3.34
CA LEU A 343 7.66 -1.79 -3.76
C LEU A 343 7.49 -0.86 -2.56
N LEU A 344 6.69 -1.27 -1.56
CA LEU A 344 6.52 -0.48 -0.34
C LEU A 344 7.82 -0.38 0.47
N MET A 345 8.58 -1.47 0.59
CA MET A 345 9.89 -1.42 1.26
C MET A 345 10.90 -0.58 0.48
N LEU A 346 10.91 -0.68 -0.85
CA LEU A 346 11.77 0.13 -1.70
C LEU A 346 11.46 1.62 -1.49
N GLY A 347 10.18 2.01 -1.64
CA GLY A 347 9.75 3.39 -1.39
C GLY A 347 10.05 3.86 0.03
N TYR A 348 9.95 2.99 1.02
CA TYR A 348 10.33 3.34 2.39
C TYR A 348 11.82 3.67 2.50
N HIS A 349 12.70 2.76 2.09
CA HIS A 349 14.14 2.89 2.27
C HIS A 349 14.79 3.90 1.33
N THR A 350 14.21 4.18 0.16
CA THR A 350 14.78 5.14 -0.81
C THR A 350 14.17 6.53 -0.72
N PHE A 351 12.92 6.66 -0.26
CA PHE A 351 12.23 7.95 -0.25
C PHE A 351 11.82 8.38 1.17
N VAL A 352 11.06 7.55 1.89
CA VAL A 352 10.51 7.94 3.20
C VAL A 352 11.61 8.23 4.23
N THR A 353 12.63 7.38 4.32
CA THR A 353 13.78 7.60 5.24
C THR A 353 14.49 8.93 4.97
N GLN A 354 14.64 9.31 3.70
CA GLN A 354 15.26 10.56 3.28
C GLN A 354 14.39 11.78 3.64
N VAL A 355 13.08 11.71 3.33
CA VAL A 355 12.13 12.81 3.59
C VAL A 355 12.01 13.10 5.08
N PHE A 356 11.96 12.06 5.92
CA PHE A 356 11.80 12.23 7.37
C PHE A 356 13.13 12.33 8.12
N GLY A 357 14.28 12.25 7.44
CA GLY A 357 15.61 12.35 8.05
C GLY A 357 15.91 11.27 9.10
N ASN A 358 15.26 10.11 9.00
CA ASN A 358 15.15 9.14 10.10
C ASN A 358 16.20 8.02 10.09
N ALA A 359 16.94 7.80 9.00
CA ALA A 359 18.04 6.81 8.91
C ALA A 359 18.67 6.79 7.49
N ASP A 360 19.83 6.16 7.36
CA ASP A 360 20.27 5.57 6.10
C ASP A 360 19.34 4.38 5.78
N GLY A 361 18.73 4.37 4.59
CA GLY A 361 17.88 3.25 4.15
C GLY A 361 18.67 1.95 4.00
N ASP A 362 17.98 0.81 4.09
CA ASP A 362 18.59 -0.50 3.81
C ASP A 362 18.67 -0.74 2.30
N LEU A 363 19.71 -0.17 1.69
CA LEU A 363 19.95 -0.28 0.24
C LEU A 363 20.33 -1.70 -0.19
N GLU A 364 20.90 -2.52 0.70
CA GLU A 364 21.24 -3.91 0.41
C GLU A 364 19.97 -4.75 0.24
N THR A 365 19.02 -4.62 1.17
CA THR A 365 17.70 -5.26 1.01
C THR A 365 16.98 -4.76 -0.24
N CYS A 366 17.06 -3.46 -0.55
CA CYS A 366 16.49 -2.91 -1.78
C CYS A 366 17.08 -3.56 -3.03
N HIS A 367 18.41 -3.66 -3.10
CA HIS A 367 19.10 -4.26 -4.24
C HIS A 367 18.70 -5.73 -4.43
N MET A 368 18.68 -6.53 -3.36
CA MET A 368 18.25 -7.93 -3.44
C MET A 368 16.80 -8.08 -3.95
N LEU A 369 15.88 -7.20 -3.52
CA LEU A 369 14.49 -7.24 -3.97
C LEU A 369 14.37 -6.85 -5.43
N VAL A 370 15.09 -5.82 -5.87
CA VAL A 370 15.12 -5.41 -7.27
C VAL A 370 15.65 -6.54 -8.15
N GLU A 371 16.78 -7.15 -7.80
CA GLU A 371 17.34 -8.29 -8.55
C GLU A 371 16.34 -9.46 -8.65
N ARG A 372 15.68 -9.80 -7.54
CA ARG A 372 14.65 -10.85 -7.52
C ARG A 372 13.52 -10.54 -8.49
N TYR A 373 12.97 -9.32 -8.46
CA TYR A 373 11.80 -8.99 -9.27
C TYR A 373 12.12 -8.69 -10.73
N LEU A 374 13.35 -8.26 -11.05
CA LEU A 374 13.83 -8.22 -12.43
C LEU A 374 13.98 -9.63 -13.02
N ALA A 375 14.34 -10.63 -12.21
CA ALA A 375 14.38 -12.01 -12.67
C ALA A 375 12.98 -12.59 -12.95
N ILE A 376 11.95 -12.12 -12.23
CA ILE A 376 10.55 -12.57 -12.39
C ILE A 376 9.85 -11.80 -13.52
N TYR A 377 10.11 -10.49 -13.63
CA TYR A 377 9.53 -9.56 -14.60
C TYR A 377 10.65 -8.84 -15.37
N PRO A 378 11.24 -9.47 -16.39
CA PRO A 378 12.42 -8.92 -17.09
C PRO A 378 12.19 -7.56 -17.75
N ASN A 379 10.96 -7.29 -18.18
CA ASN A 379 10.60 -6.07 -18.94
C ASN A 379 9.97 -4.98 -18.07
N ILE A 380 10.01 -5.08 -16.74
CA ILE A 380 9.36 -4.13 -15.83
C ILE A 380 9.94 -2.71 -15.87
N LEU A 381 11.14 -2.55 -16.45
CA LEU A 381 11.84 -1.27 -16.59
C LEU A 381 11.84 -0.73 -18.03
N GLU A 382 11.30 -1.49 -18.99
CA GLU A 382 11.08 -0.98 -20.35
C GLU A 382 9.89 -0.02 -20.38
#